data_AF-A0A836HCP7-F1
#
_entry.id   AF-A0A836HCP7-F1
#
_cell.length_a   1.000
_cell.length_b   1.000
_cell.length_c   1.000
_cell.angle_alpha   90.00
_cell.angle_beta   90.00
_cell.angle_gamma   90.00
#
_symmetry.space_group_name_H-M   'P 1'
#
loop_
_entity.id
_entity.type
_entity.pdbx_description
1 polymer ?
#
loop_
_entity_poly.entity_id
_entity_poly.type
_entity_poly.pdbx_seq_one_letter_code
_entity_poly.pdbx_strand_id
1 'polypeptide(L)'
;MDTTTLLRCIRDLEKANSQCVDEGARELNAAVLLFNNQVRLLGASQSWLIPTKIGTGEGHESLDILGESFLAMSEDEVAMMHPEQVFRHIPRLSECLRTEEGFAAAEILHHVVKWHGAELLGVQELRLAWRRISASLENLMECDAGAEQRDRVGRTLQMIGTLMR
;
A
#
# COMPACT_ATOMS: atom_id res chain seq x y z
N MET A 1 42.19 -19.12 40.99
CA MET A 1 41.37 -19.38 39.78
C MET A 1 42.34 -19.79 38.69
N ASP A 2 42.18 -20.99 38.10
CA ASP A 2 43.13 -21.53 37.12
C ASP A 2 43.00 -20.79 35.77
N THR A 3 44.11 -20.58 35.05
CA THR A 3 44.17 -19.82 33.79
C THR A 3 43.32 -20.47 32.70
N THR A 4 43.24 -21.80 32.70
CA THR A 4 42.36 -22.59 31.84
C THR A 4 40.87 -22.30 32.09
N THR A 5 40.50 -22.09 33.35
CA THR A 5 39.13 -21.78 33.75
C THR A 5 38.75 -20.36 33.33
N LEU A 6 39.69 -19.41 33.46
CA LEU A 6 39.48 -18.01 33.10
C LEU A 6 39.35 -17.83 31.57
N LEU A 7 40.16 -18.53 30.76
CA LEU A 7 40.05 -18.54 29.30
C LEU A 7 38.73 -19.14 28.80
N ARG A 8 38.24 -20.18 29.46
CA ARG A 8 36.92 -20.77 29.15
C ARG A 8 35.80 -19.77 29.44
N CYS A 9 35.82 -19.10 30.59
CA CYS A 9 34.83 -18.08 30.94
C CYS A 9 34.80 -16.92 29.95
N ILE A 10 35.96 -16.43 29.47
CA ILE A 10 36.03 -15.38 28.45
C ILE A 10 35.37 -15.83 27.15
N ARG A 11 35.68 -17.05 26.68
CA ARG A 11 35.11 -17.60 25.44
C ARG A 11 33.58 -17.79 25.55
N ASP A 12 33.10 -18.25 26.69
CA ASP A 12 31.65 -18.40 26.93
C ASP A 12 30.95 -17.02 26.93
N LEU A 13 31.61 -15.99 27.46
CA LEU A 13 31.11 -14.62 27.48
C LEU A 13 31.09 -13.99 26.08
N GLU A 14 32.14 -14.21 25.28
CA GLU A 14 32.19 -13.79 23.87
C GLU A 14 31.06 -14.43 23.06
N LYS A 15 30.79 -15.72 23.27
CA LYS A 15 29.71 -16.45 22.61
C LYS A 15 28.32 -15.94 23.04
N ALA A 16 28.12 -15.70 24.33
CA ALA A 16 26.86 -15.12 24.81
C ALA A 16 26.64 -13.71 24.25
N ASN A 17 27.71 -12.91 24.17
CA ASN A 17 27.66 -11.57 23.60
C ASN A 17 27.32 -11.60 22.10
N SER A 18 27.96 -12.50 21.33
CA SER A 18 27.65 -12.63 19.89
C SER A 18 26.19 -13.04 19.67
N GLN A 19 25.68 -13.99 20.46
CA GLN A 19 24.28 -14.41 20.39
C GLN A 19 23.30 -13.28 20.74
N CYS A 20 23.62 -12.46 21.74
CA CYS A 20 22.81 -11.30 22.10
C CYS A 20 22.79 -10.25 20.99
N VAL A 21 23.92 -10.02 20.33
CA VAL A 21 24.02 -9.10 19.18
C VAL A 21 23.20 -9.64 17.99
N ASP A 22 23.27 -10.94 17.72
CA ASP A 22 22.51 -11.57 16.64
C ASP A 22 21.00 -11.55 16.90
N GLU A 23 20.57 -11.74 18.15
CA GLU A 23 19.17 -11.58 18.56
C GLU A 23 18.72 -10.12 18.38
N GLY A 24 19.48 -9.17 18.90
CA GLY A 24 19.18 -7.74 18.75
C GLY A 24 19.11 -7.31 17.28
N ALA A 25 19.97 -7.85 16.42
CA ALA A 25 19.92 -7.61 14.98
C ALA A 25 18.66 -8.20 14.32
N ARG A 26 18.20 -9.37 14.77
CA ARG A 26 16.94 -9.98 14.29
C ARG A 26 15.72 -9.17 14.74
N GLU A 27 15.65 -8.79 16.01
CA GLU A 27 14.57 -7.97 16.55
C GLU A 27 14.51 -6.59 15.87
N LEU A 28 15.66 -5.95 15.67
CA LEU A 28 15.74 -4.68 14.96
C LEU A 28 15.27 -4.81 13.50
N ASN A 29 15.66 -5.87 12.79
CA ASN A 29 15.16 -6.11 11.43
C ASN A 29 13.64 -6.32 11.42
N ALA A 30 13.08 -7.06 12.38
CA ALA A 30 11.63 -7.26 12.49
C ALA A 30 10.91 -5.92 12.75
N ALA A 31 11.45 -5.09 13.64
CA ALA A 31 10.91 -3.77 13.93
C ALA A 31 10.94 -2.84 12.70
N VAL A 32 12.04 -2.86 11.95
CA VAL A 32 12.19 -2.11 10.69
C VAL A 32 11.15 -2.55 9.65
N LEU A 33 10.91 -3.85 9.49
CA LEU A 33 9.89 -4.35 8.57
C LEU A 33 8.48 -3.92 8.98
N LEU A 34 8.17 -3.96 10.29
CA LEU A 34 6.89 -3.48 10.81
C LEU A 34 6.70 -1.98 10.58
N PHE A 35 7.75 -1.18 10.84
CA PHE A 35 7.74 0.26 10.58
C PHE A 35 7.52 0.56 9.10
N ASN A 36 8.30 -0.07 8.21
CA ASN A 36 8.14 0.11 6.77
C ASN A 36 6.74 -0.26 6.29
N ASN A 37 6.14 -1.31 6.84
CA ASN A 37 4.75 -1.66 6.56
C ASN A 37 3.77 -0.58 7.03
N GLN A 38 3.98 0.00 8.22
CA GLN A 38 3.15 1.11 8.70
C GLN A 38 3.28 2.36 7.82
N VAL A 39 4.50 2.75 7.43
CA VAL A 39 4.76 3.87 6.51
C VAL A 39 4.02 3.67 5.18
N ARG A 40 4.08 2.45 4.61
CA ARG A 40 3.34 2.08 3.39
C ARG A 40 1.82 2.16 3.59
N LEU A 41 1.30 1.66 4.71
CA LEU A 41 -0.12 1.71 5.04
C LEU A 41 -0.62 3.15 5.19
N LEU A 42 0.22 4.07 5.65
CA LEU A 42 -0.06 5.50 5.76
C LEU A 42 0.11 6.25 4.43
N GLY A 43 0.76 5.67 3.43
CA GLY A 43 0.98 6.29 2.13
C GLY A 43 2.09 7.31 2.09
N ALA A 44 3.00 7.24 3.06
CA ALA A 44 4.17 8.08 3.08
C ALA A 44 5.14 7.69 1.96
N SER A 45 5.93 8.65 1.52
CA SER A 45 6.89 8.51 0.43
C SER A 45 7.93 7.41 0.70
N GLN A 46 8.43 6.78 -0.37
CA GLN A 46 9.49 5.77 -0.33
C GLN A 46 10.77 6.26 0.37
N SER A 47 10.99 7.58 0.45
CA SER A 47 12.12 8.18 1.18
C SER A 47 12.07 7.96 2.70
N TRP A 48 10.93 7.55 3.24
CA TRP A 48 10.74 7.24 4.66
C TRP A 48 11.02 5.76 4.99
N LEU A 49 11.20 4.90 3.97
CA LEU A 49 11.50 3.50 4.20
C LEU A 49 12.96 3.30 4.58
N ILE A 50 13.17 2.46 5.59
CA ILE A 50 14.51 2.05 6.01
C ILE A 50 14.95 0.90 5.10
N PRO A 51 16.09 0.99 4.40
CA PRO A 51 16.57 -0.09 3.51
C PRO A 51 16.84 -1.39 4.28
N THR A 52 16.29 -2.51 3.79
CA THR A 52 16.50 -3.85 4.37
C THR A 52 17.26 -4.75 3.41
N LYS A 53 18.19 -5.58 3.93
CA LYS A 53 19.03 -6.50 3.13
C LYS A 53 18.30 -7.73 2.56
N ILE A 54 17.02 -7.92 2.87
CA ILE A 54 16.23 -9.02 2.33
C ILE A 54 15.81 -8.65 0.91
N GLY A 55 16.41 -9.34 -0.06
CA GLY A 55 15.81 -9.64 -1.37
C GLY A 55 15.35 -8.44 -2.19
N THR A 56 16.14 -8.12 -3.21
CA THR A 56 15.65 -7.65 -4.51
C THR A 56 14.27 -8.23 -4.82
N GLY A 57 13.40 -7.35 -5.31
CA GLY A 57 11.98 -7.61 -5.54
C GLY A 57 11.71 -8.94 -6.24
N GLU A 58 11.05 -9.84 -5.52
CA GLU A 58 10.25 -10.90 -6.10
C GLU A 58 8.86 -10.74 -5.50
N GLY A 59 8.03 -9.97 -6.20
CA GLY A 59 6.66 -9.65 -5.81
C GLY A 59 6.12 -8.37 -6.42
N HIS A 60 6.99 -7.42 -6.81
CA HIS A 60 6.56 -6.14 -7.38
C HIS A 60 6.47 -6.15 -8.92
N GLU A 61 7.30 -6.91 -9.64
CA GLU A 61 7.25 -6.88 -11.11
C GLU A 61 5.93 -7.41 -11.69
N SER A 62 5.26 -8.36 -11.04
CA SER A 62 3.96 -8.86 -11.50
C SER A 62 2.78 -7.93 -11.19
N LEU A 63 2.89 -7.12 -10.13
CA LEU A 63 1.86 -6.18 -9.69
C LEU A 63 1.99 -4.81 -10.38
N ASP A 64 3.23 -4.37 -10.68
CA ASP A 64 3.46 -3.11 -11.39
C ASP A 64 2.98 -3.19 -12.85
N ILE A 65 3.20 -4.31 -13.55
CA ILE A 65 2.70 -4.51 -14.94
C ILE A 65 1.17 -4.55 -14.99
N LEU A 66 0.51 -5.13 -13.98
CA LEU A 66 -0.95 -5.16 -13.88
C LEU A 66 -1.54 -3.79 -13.48
N GLY A 67 -0.78 -2.96 -12.76
CA GLY A 67 -1.20 -1.64 -12.30
C GLY A 67 -1.19 -0.58 -13.40
N GLU A 68 -0.12 -0.50 -14.18
CA GLU A 68 -0.01 0.45 -15.30
C GLU A 68 -1.03 0.15 -16.40
N SER A 69 -1.26 -1.13 -16.71
CA SER A 69 -2.29 -1.54 -17.67
C SER A 69 -3.70 -1.19 -17.20
N PHE A 70 -3.95 -1.17 -15.89
CA PHE A 70 -5.28 -0.90 -15.34
C PHE A 70 -5.60 0.60 -15.34
N LEU A 71 -4.60 1.46 -15.13
CA LEU A 71 -4.77 2.92 -15.19
C LEU A 71 -5.07 3.45 -16.60
N ALA A 72 -4.70 2.69 -17.62
CA ALA A 72 -4.93 3.06 -19.03
C ALA A 72 -6.24 2.52 -19.61
N MET A 73 -7.05 1.80 -18.83
CA MET A 73 -8.30 1.21 -19.34
C MET A 73 -9.39 2.26 -19.58
N SER A 74 -10.14 2.03 -20.64
CA SER A 74 -11.36 2.75 -20.95
C SER A 74 -12.51 2.34 -20.02
N GLU A 75 -13.55 3.17 -19.98
CA GLU A 75 -14.77 2.87 -19.24
C GLU A 75 -15.41 1.53 -19.67
N ASP A 76 -15.46 1.26 -20.97
CA ASP A 76 -16.09 0.05 -21.51
C ASP A 76 -15.31 -1.20 -21.10
N GLU A 77 -13.98 -1.13 -21.05
CA GLU A 77 -13.15 -2.22 -20.56
C GLU A 77 -13.43 -2.50 -19.09
N VAL A 78 -13.49 -1.46 -18.25
CA VAL A 78 -13.85 -1.60 -16.82
C VAL A 78 -15.26 -2.19 -16.67
N ALA A 79 -16.22 -1.76 -17.48
CA ALA A 79 -17.59 -2.27 -17.44
C ALA A 79 -17.70 -3.77 -17.77
N MET A 80 -16.83 -4.28 -18.65
CA MET A 80 -16.81 -5.69 -19.08
C MET A 80 -16.04 -6.60 -18.12
N MET A 81 -15.30 -6.05 -17.15
CA MET A 81 -14.54 -6.85 -16.19
C MET A 81 -15.44 -7.58 -15.20
N HIS A 82 -14.98 -8.75 -14.75
CA HIS A 82 -15.64 -9.42 -13.64
C HIS A 82 -15.32 -8.67 -12.33
N PRO A 83 -16.29 -8.47 -11.42
CA PRO A 83 -16.10 -7.80 -10.13
C PRO A 83 -14.90 -8.33 -9.32
N GLU A 84 -14.67 -9.65 -9.36
CA GLU A 84 -13.50 -10.28 -8.72
C GLU A 84 -12.15 -9.86 -9.30
N GLN A 85 -12.10 -9.52 -10.59
CA GLN A 85 -10.89 -8.98 -11.22
C GLN A 85 -10.68 -7.56 -10.73
N VAL A 86 -11.72 -6.72 -10.76
CA VAL A 86 -11.68 -5.34 -10.30
C VAL A 86 -11.31 -5.25 -8.81
N PHE A 87 -11.83 -6.17 -7.99
CA PHE A 87 -11.49 -6.31 -6.56
C PHE A 87 -9.97 -6.35 -6.33
N ARG A 88 -9.22 -7.07 -7.16
CA ARG A 88 -7.77 -7.22 -7.02
C ARG A 88 -7.00 -5.92 -7.30
N HIS A 89 -7.60 -5.00 -8.04
CA HIS A 89 -7.00 -3.71 -8.40
C HIS A 89 -7.32 -2.59 -7.41
N ILE A 90 -8.36 -2.73 -6.57
CA ILE A 90 -8.77 -1.69 -5.60
C ILE A 90 -7.62 -1.26 -4.66
N PRO A 91 -6.83 -2.16 -4.06
CA PRO A 91 -5.71 -1.75 -3.20
C PRO A 91 -4.67 -0.92 -3.96
N ARG A 92 -4.39 -1.26 -5.22
CA ARG A 92 -3.43 -0.54 -6.05
C ARG A 92 -3.95 0.83 -6.47
N LEU A 93 -5.23 0.94 -6.86
CA LEU A 93 -5.86 2.23 -7.11
C LEU A 93 -5.75 3.15 -5.88
N SER A 94 -5.96 2.61 -4.68
CA SER A 94 -5.76 3.36 -3.43
C SER A 94 -4.33 3.87 -3.25
N GLU A 95 -3.33 3.17 -3.77
CA GLU A 95 -1.94 3.61 -3.73
C GLU A 95 -1.67 4.70 -4.77
N CYS A 96 -2.09 4.50 -6.02
CA CYS A 96 -1.91 5.45 -7.12
C CYS A 96 -2.59 6.81 -6.87
N LEU A 97 -3.69 6.85 -6.11
CA LEU A 97 -4.31 8.12 -5.67
C LEU A 97 -3.37 9.04 -4.87
N ARG A 98 -2.23 8.52 -4.37
CA ARG A 98 -1.24 9.26 -3.57
C ARG A 98 0.05 9.55 -4.33
N THR A 99 0.09 9.28 -5.63
CA THR A 99 1.24 9.52 -6.50
C THR A 99 0.92 10.59 -7.54
N GLU A 100 1.85 10.85 -8.46
CA GLU A 100 1.64 11.75 -9.61
C GLU A 100 0.53 11.26 -10.55
N GLU A 101 0.12 10.00 -10.44
CA GLU A 101 -0.95 9.37 -11.23
C GLU A 101 -2.34 9.55 -10.58
N GLY A 102 -2.44 10.34 -9.51
CA GLY A 102 -3.66 10.42 -8.69
C GLY A 102 -4.93 10.75 -9.47
N PHE A 103 -4.85 11.63 -10.48
CA PHE A 103 -6.01 11.97 -11.31
C PHE A 103 -6.41 10.85 -12.28
N ALA A 104 -5.45 10.13 -12.86
CA ALA A 104 -5.73 8.95 -13.69
C ALA A 104 -6.34 7.82 -12.85
N ALA A 105 -5.82 7.60 -11.65
CA ALA A 105 -6.39 6.66 -10.70
C ALA A 105 -7.82 7.05 -10.28
N ALA A 106 -8.09 8.34 -10.07
CA ALA A 106 -9.43 8.83 -9.75
C ALA A 106 -10.42 8.67 -10.92
N GLU A 107 -9.95 8.79 -12.16
CA GLU A 107 -10.74 8.54 -13.36
C GLU A 107 -11.14 7.07 -13.46
N ILE A 108 -10.19 6.14 -13.34
CA ILE A 108 -10.50 4.72 -13.35
C ILE A 108 -11.40 4.34 -12.18
N LEU A 109 -11.16 4.91 -11.00
CA LEU A 109 -12.00 4.68 -9.83
C LEU A 109 -13.44 5.14 -10.06
N HIS A 110 -13.66 6.23 -10.80
CA HIS A 110 -15.00 6.67 -11.19
C HIS A 110 -15.73 5.56 -11.97
N HIS A 111 -15.07 4.99 -12.98
CA HIS A 111 -15.63 3.89 -13.77
C HIS A 111 -15.88 2.64 -12.92
N VAL A 112 -14.96 2.30 -12.03
CA VAL A 112 -15.10 1.16 -11.10
C VAL A 112 -16.32 1.33 -10.20
N VAL A 113 -16.50 2.50 -9.57
CA VAL A 113 -17.64 2.74 -8.68
C VAL A 113 -18.95 2.78 -9.48
N LYS A 114 -18.93 3.30 -10.71
CA LYS A 114 -20.10 3.35 -11.60
C LYS A 114 -20.63 1.96 -11.95
N TRP A 115 -19.75 1.04 -12.32
CA TRP A 115 -20.15 -0.27 -12.83
C TRP A 115 -20.17 -1.36 -11.75
N HIS A 116 -19.24 -1.32 -10.81
CA HIS A 116 -19.01 -2.38 -9.82
C HIS A 116 -19.26 -1.93 -8.38
N GLY A 117 -19.62 -0.66 -8.15
CA GLY A 117 -19.76 -0.09 -6.81
C GLY A 117 -20.74 -0.84 -5.92
N ALA A 118 -21.90 -1.26 -6.47
CA ALA A 118 -22.92 -1.99 -5.71
C ALA A 118 -22.41 -3.32 -5.14
N GLU A 119 -21.49 -3.97 -5.83
CA GLU A 119 -20.93 -5.26 -5.45
C GLU A 119 -19.70 -5.11 -4.57
N LEU A 120 -18.84 -4.13 -4.85
CA LEU A 120 -17.52 -3.99 -4.22
C LEU A 120 -17.52 -3.12 -2.95
N LEU A 121 -18.44 -2.17 -2.80
CA LEU A 121 -18.45 -1.26 -1.65
C LEU A 121 -18.93 -1.93 -0.36
N GLY A 122 -19.72 -3.01 -0.48
CA GLY A 122 -20.18 -3.82 0.65
C GLY A 122 -19.17 -4.86 1.17
N VAL A 123 -18.08 -5.10 0.43
CA VAL A 123 -17.09 -6.13 0.74
C VAL A 123 -16.24 -5.71 1.94
N GLN A 124 -16.25 -6.50 3.02
CA GLN A 124 -15.61 -6.12 4.28
C GLN A 124 -14.09 -5.96 4.14
N GLU A 125 -13.47 -6.81 3.32
CA GLU A 125 -12.04 -6.83 3.03
C GLU A 125 -11.58 -5.52 2.40
N LEU A 126 -12.45 -4.83 1.65
CA LEU A 126 -12.15 -3.56 1.00
C LEU A 126 -12.51 -2.34 1.86
N ARG A 127 -13.18 -2.51 3.00
CA ARG A 127 -13.66 -1.38 3.82
C ARG A 127 -12.55 -0.39 4.19
N LEU A 128 -11.35 -0.89 4.49
CA LEU A 128 -10.20 -0.02 4.79
C LEU A 128 -9.67 0.67 3.53
N ALA A 129 -9.63 -0.02 2.40
CA ALA A 129 -9.23 0.56 1.12
C ALA A 129 -10.20 1.69 0.71
N TRP A 130 -11.52 1.48 0.83
CA TRP A 130 -12.53 2.50 0.52
C TRP A 130 -12.44 3.75 1.39
N ARG A 131 -12.13 3.59 2.69
CA ARG A 131 -11.87 4.73 3.58
C ARG A 131 -10.65 5.53 3.14
N ARG A 132 -9.56 4.84 2.77
CA ARG A 132 -8.32 5.48 2.29
C ARG A 132 -8.54 6.19 0.96
N ILE A 133 -9.24 5.52 0.04
CA ILE A 133 -9.64 6.07 -1.25
C ILE A 133 -10.43 7.37 -1.05
N SER A 134 -11.43 7.37 -0.15
CA SER A 134 -12.23 8.56 0.12
C SER A 134 -11.36 9.73 0.63
N ALA A 135 -10.49 9.48 1.60
CA ALA A 135 -9.57 10.50 2.11
C ALA A 135 -8.59 11.00 1.03
N SER A 136 -8.07 10.12 0.18
CA SER A 136 -7.17 10.52 -0.91
C SER A 136 -7.90 11.35 -1.98
N LEU A 137 -9.16 11.02 -2.30
CA LEU A 137 -9.98 11.82 -3.21
C LEU A 137 -10.31 13.20 -2.63
N GLU A 138 -10.60 13.28 -1.32
CA GLU A 138 -10.77 14.56 -0.62
C GLU A 138 -9.50 15.42 -0.73
N ASN A 139 -8.31 14.84 -0.51
CA ASN A 139 -7.05 15.55 -0.69
C ASN A 139 -6.84 16.03 -2.14
N LEU A 140 -7.22 15.23 -3.15
CA LEU A 140 -7.13 15.63 -4.56
C LEU A 140 -8.04 16.82 -4.90
N MET A 141 -9.15 17.01 -4.17
CA MET A 141 -10.02 18.18 -4.33
C MET A 141 -9.36 19.47 -3.83
N GLU A 142 -8.43 19.37 -2.89
CA GLU A 142 -7.67 20.49 -2.32
C GLU A 142 -6.42 20.86 -3.13
N CYS A 143 -6.00 19.99 -4.05
CA CYS A 143 -4.93 20.29 -5.00
C CYS A 143 -5.36 21.32 -6.07
N ASP A 144 -4.39 22.00 -6.69
CA ASP A 144 -4.59 22.93 -7.82
C ASP A 144 -4.99 22.19 -9.12
N ALA A 145 -6.11 21.48 -9.08
CA ALA A 145 -6.64 20.68 -10.18
C ALA A 145 -7.60 21.49 -11.06
N GLY A 146 -7.67 21.12 -12.34
CA GLY A 146 -8.63 21.68 -13.28
C GLY A 146 -10.07 21.49 -12.80
N ALA A 147 -10.98 22.40 -13.17
CA ALA A 147 -12.37 22.34 -12.73
C ALA A 147 -13.07 21.02 -13.09
N GLU A 148 -12.75 20.46 -14.26
CA GLU A 148 -13.29 19.17 -14.71
C GLU A 148 -12.80 17.99 -13.85
N GLN A 149 -11.53 17.99 -13.47
CA GLN A 149 -10.95 16.96 -12.60
C GLN A 149 -11.59 16.99 -11.21
N ARG A 150 -11.77 18.19 -10.63
CA ARG A 150 -12.45 18.36 -9.35
C ARG A 150 -13.91 17.94 -9.42
N ASP A 151 -14.63 18.29 -10.48
CA ASP A 151 -16.02 17.86 -10.66
C ASP A 151 -16.13 16.32 -10.71
N ARG A 152 -15.22 15.67 -11.43
CA ARG A 152 -15.17 14.21 -11.53
C ARG A 152 -14.87 13.54 -10.19
N VAL A 153 -13.83 14.01 -9.49
CA VAL A 153 -13.46 13.53 -8.14
C VAL A 153 -14.63 13.71 -7.17
N GLY A 154 -15.30 14.86 -7.21
CA GLY A 154 -16.50 15.14 -6.42
C GLY A 154 -17.66 14.18 -6.71
N ARG A 155 -17.93 13.89 -8.00
CA ARG A 155 -18.94 12.89 -8.39
C ARG A 155 -18.59 11.49 -7.88
N THR A 156 -17.33 11.08 -7.96
CA THR A 156 -16.88 9.78 -7.43
C THR A 156 -17.07 9.70 -5.92
N LEU A 157 -16.70 10.73 -5.17
CA LEU A 157 -16.94 10.81 -3.72
C LEU A 157 -18.43 10.72 -3.38
N GLN A 158 -19.29 11.40 -4.14
CA GLN A 158 -20.74 11.33 -3.96
C GLN A 158 -21.25 9.91 -4.18
N MET A 159 -20.80 9.22 -5.24
CA MET A 159 -21.20 7.85 -5.55
C MET A 159 -20.79 6.86 -4.46
N ILE A 160 -19.53 6.94 -3.99
CA ILE A 160 -19.05 6.13 -2.87
C ILE A 160 -19.90 6.40 -1.63
N GLY A 161 -20.15 7.68 -1.31
CA GLY A 161 -20.95 8.08 -0.16
C GLY A 161 -22.42 7.62 -0.23
N THR A 162 -23.01 7.53 -1.42
CA THR A 162 -24.39 7.01 -1.59
C THR A 162 -24.47 5.50 -1.41
N LEU A 163 -23.44 4.77 -1.84
CA LEU A 163 -23.44 3.31 -1.87
C LEU A 163 -22.91 2.67 -0.58
N MET A 164 -22.16 3.43 0.25
CA MET A 164 -21.67 2.97 1.55
C MET A 164 -22.63 3.22 2.73
N ARG A 165 -23.79 3.86 2.49
CA ARG A 165 -24.84 4.07 3.51
C ARG A 165 -25.71 2.83 3.66
#